data_AF-A0A6N2CRK2-F1
#
_entry.id   AF-A0A6N2CRK2-F1
#
_cell.length_a   1.000
_cell.length_b   1.000
_cell.length_c   1.000
_cell.angle_alpha   90.00
_cell.angle_beta   90.00
_cell.angle_gamma   90.00
#
_symmetry.space_group_name_H-M   'P 1'
#
loop_
_entity.id
_entity.type
_entity.pdbx_description
1 polymer ?
#
loop_
_entity_poly.entity_id
_entity_poly.type
_entity_poly.pdbx_seq_one_letter_code
_entity_poly.pdbx_strand_id
1 'polypeptide(L)' 'MTDEKDLSYQEAIEELRGILQKLQGDLSDIDQLEVLMKRAEVLIRFCSTKIKNMETRLADIIKEIETD' A
#
# COMPACT_ATOMS: atom_id res chain seq x y z
N MET A 1 13.31 2.61 -11.26
CA MET A 1 12.80 1.75 -10.18
C MET A 1 12.65 2.67 -8.98
N THR A 2 11.41 2.94 -8.57
CA THR A 2 11.11 3.91 -7.52
C THR A 2 11.22 3.23 -6.16
N ASP A 3 12.04 3.76 -5.26
CA ASP A 3 12.21 3.25 -3.90
C ASP A 3 10.90 3.42 -3.10
N GLU A 4 10.62 2.49 -2.18
CA GLU A 4 9.44 2.50 -1.30
C GLU A 4 9.24 3.81 -0.51
N LYS A 5 10.32 4.57 -0.31
CA LYS A 5 10.33 5.83 0.43
C LYS A 5 9.66 6.99 -0.31
N ASP A 6 9.59 6.92 -1.64
CA ASP A 6 9.01 7.97 -2.49
C ASP A 6 7.63 7.59 -3.04
N LEU A 7 7.12 6.41 -2.68
CA LEU A 7 5.83 5.93 -3.16
C LEU A 7 4.69 6.70 -2.47
N SER A 8 3.78 7.29 -3.25
CA SER A 8 2.54 7.85 -2.72
C SER A 8 1.48 6.76 -2.50
N TYR A 9 0.47 7.05 -1.68
CA TYR A 9 -0.65 6.14 -1.48
C TYR A 9 -1.40 5.85 -2.80
N GLN A 10 -1.55 6.86 -3.67
CA GLN A 10 -2.20 6.67 -4.97
C GLN A 10 -1.38 5.75 -5.88
N GLU A 11 -0.06 5.95 -5.97
CA GLU A 11 0.81 5.08 -6.76
C GLU A 11 0.81 3.65 -6.23
N ALA A 12 0.81 3.46 -4.91
CA ALA A 12 0.72 2.14 -4.31
C ALA A 12 -0.57 1.39 -4.68
N ILE A 13 -1.71 2.11 -4.73
CA ILE A 13 -3.00 1.56 -5.13
C ILE A 13 -3.05 1.25 -6.63
N GLU A 14 -2.52 2.12 -7.48
CA GLU A 14 -2.42 1.87 -8.92
C GLU A 14 -1.53 0.67 -9.22
N GLU A 15 -0.39 0.55 -8.53
CA GLU A 15 0.49 -0.60 -8.67
C GLU A 15 -0.21 -1.90 -8.22
N LEU A 16 -0.94 -1.88 -7.11
CA LEU A 16 -1.71 -3.02 -6.63
C LEU A 16 -2.80 -3.45 -7.63
N ARG A 17 -3.49 -2.50 -8.27
CA ARG A 17 -4.46 -2.78 -9.35
C ARG A 17 -3.78 -3.44 -10.55
N GLY A 18 -2.60 -2.96 -10.93
CA GLY A 18 -1.80 -3.56 -12.00
C GLY A 18 -1.37 -4.99 -11.67
N ILE A 19 -0.99 -5.27 -10.41
CA ILE A 19 -0.68 -6.63 -9.95
C ILE A 19 -1.91 -7.52 -10.06
N LEU A 20 -3.08 -7.08 -9.58
CA LEU A 20 -4.33 -7.85 -9.69
C LEU A 20 -4.67 -8.19 -11.14
N GLN A 21 -4.48 -7.25 -12.06
CA GLN A 21 -4.73 -7.48 -13.48
C GLN A 21 -3.76 -8.53 -14.07
N LYS A 22 -2.49 -8.51 -13.65
CA LYS A 22 -1.49 -9.53 -14.07
C LYS A 22 -1.81 -10.92 -13.51
N LEU A 23 -2.29 -11.00 -12.27
CA LEU A 23 -2.70 -12.26 -11.65
C LEU A 23 -3.93 -12.89 -12.33
N GLN A 24 -4.78 -12.07 -12.97
CA GLN A 24 -5.94 -12.53 -13.76
C GLN A 24 -5.59 -12.89 -15.20
N GLY A 25 -4.34 -12.66 -15.62
CA GLY A 25 -3.82 -12.97 -16.95
C GLY A 25 -3.35 -14.41 -17.10
N ASP A 26 -2.46 -14.66 -18.06
CA ASP A 26 -1.95 -15.99 -18.36
C ASP A 26 -1.10 -16.54 -17.18
N LEU A 27 -1.63 -17.57 -16.51
CA LEU A 27 -1.10 -18.20 -15.29
C LEU A 27 0.11 -19.12 -15.55
N SER A 28 0.65 -19.13 -16.76
CA SER A 28 1.68 -20.08 -17.21
C SER A 28 3.04 -19.93 -16.53
N ASP A 29 3.26 -18.86 -15.76
CA ASP A 29 4.51 -18.62 -15.03
C ASP A 29 4.26 -18.49 -13.52
N ILE A 30 4.26 -19.64 -12.83
CA ILE A 30 4.06 -19.75 -11.37
C ILE A 30 5.10 -18.93 -10.58
N ASP A 31 6.33 -18.83 -11.07
CA ASP A 31 7.40 -18.08 -10.39
C ASP A 31 7.09 -16.57 -10.41
N GLN A 32 6.49 -16.07 -11.48
CA GLN A 32 6.01 -14.68 -11.55
C GLN A 32 4.87 -14.40 -10.57
N LEU A 33 4.00 -15.39 -10.30
CA LEU A 33 2.92 -15.23 -9.31
C LEU A 33 3.48 -14.99 -7.90
N GLU A 34 4.52 -15.73 -7.52
CA GLU A 34 5.14 -15.56 -6.19
C GLU A 34 5.77 -14.15 -6.03
N VAL A 35 6.42 -13.65 -7.08
CA VAL A 35 7.00 -12.29 -7.08
C VAL A 35 5.90 -11.23 -6.99
N LEU A 36 4.83 -11.37 -7.76
CA LEU A 36 3.68 -10.46 -7.73
C LEU A 36 2.98 -10.46 -6.38
N MET A 37 2.79 -11.63 -5.76
CA MET A 37 2.23 -11.73 -4.41
C MET A 37 3.11 -11.04 -3.37
N LYS A 38 4.42 -11.29 -3.37
CA LYS A 38 5.36 -10.61 -2.45
C LYS A 38 5.28 -9.09 -2.60
N ARG A 39 5.20 -8.59 -3.83
CA ARG A 39 5.06 -7.15 -4.08
C ARG A 39 3.72 -6.62 -3.59
N ALA A 40 2.62 -7.34 -3.82
CA ALA A 40 1.30 -6.95 -3.31
C ALA A 40 1.28 -6.86 -1.78
N GLU A 41 1.90 -7.81 -1.07
CA GLU A 41 1.97 -7.75 0.39
C GLU A 41 2.72 -6.51 0.89
N VAL A 42 3.82 -6.15 0.23
CA VAL A 42 4.59 -4.94 0.55
C VAL A 42 3.73 -3.69 0.37
N LEU A 43 3.02 -3.57 -0.75
CA LEU A 43 2.13 -2.44 -1.02
C LEU A 43 0.98 -2.36 -0.01
N ILE A 44 0.38 -3.50 0.37
CA ILE A 44 -0.69 -3.54 1.37
C ILE A 44 -0.18 -3.07 2.74
N ARG A 45 1.02 -3.53 3.14
CA ARG A 45 1.66 -3.09 4.40
C ARG A 45 1.95 -1.58 4.38
N PHE A 46 2.44 -1.07 3.25
CA PHE A 46 2.67 0.36 3.05
C PHE A 46 1.36 1.17 3.22
N CYS A 47 0.30 0.76 2.51
CA CYS A 47 -1.01 1.42 2.59
C CYS A 47 -1.59 1.40 4.01
N SER A 48 -1.53 0.26 4.70
CA SER A 48 -2.00 0.13 6.09
C SER A 48 -1.24 1.06 7.03
N THR A 49 0.08 1.17 6.87
CA THR A 49 0.92 2.05 7.68
C THR A 49 0.56 3.52 7.46
N LYS A 50 0.34 3.93 6.20
CA LYS A 50 -0.13 5.29 5.87
C LYS A 50 -1.45 5.63 6.57
N ILE A 51 -2.42 4.71 6.55
CA ILE A 51 -3.73 4.91 7.19
C ILE A 51 -3.57 5.05 8.70
N LYS A 52 -2.85 4.13 9.36
CA LYS A 52 -2.60 4.20 10.81
C LYS A 52 -1.92 5.49 11.24
N ASN A 53 -0.96 5.97 10.45
CA ASN A 53 -0.30 7.25 10.71
C ASN A 53 -1.27 8.42 10.58
N MET A 54 -2.19 8.39 9.61
CA MET A 54 -3.24 9.41 9.48
C MET A 54 -4.22 9.36 10.65
N GLU A 55 -4.67 8.18 11.06
CA GLU A 55 -5.54 7.99 12.23
C GLU A 55 -4.91 8.53 13.51
N THR A 56 -3.62 8.23 13.73
CA THR A 56 -2.87 8.72 14.88
C THR A 56 -2.81 10.25 14.89
N ARG A 57 -2.47 10.86 13.75
CA ARG A 57 -2.43 12.32 13.62
C ARG A 57 -3.80 12.97 13.85
N LEU A 58 -4.88 12.34 13.36
CA LEU A 58 -6.23 12.83 13.62
C LEU A 58 -6.59 12.74 15.10
N ALA A 59 -6.23 11.64 15.78
CA ALA A 59 -6.45 11.49 17.21
C ALA A 59 -5.68 12.54 18.04
N ASP A 60 -4.45 12.87 17.64
CA ASP A 60 -3.66 13.91 18.30
C ASP A 60 -4.30 15.29 18.14
N ILE A 61 -4.77 15.65 16.93
CA ILE A 61 -5.50 16.90 16.68
C ILE A 61 -6.77 16.98 17.54
N ILE A 62 -7.53 15.90 17.66
CA ILE A 62 -8.74 15.88 18.49
C ILE A 62 -8.40 16.15 19.96
N LYS A 63 -7.33 15.52 20.49
CA LYS A 63 -6.87 15.77 21.86
C LYS A 63 -6.45 17.22 22.08
N GLU A 64 -5.74 17.82 21.13
CA GLU A 64 -5.36 19.23 21.19
C GLU A 64 -6.60 20.13 21.32
N ILE A 65 -7.64 19.86 20.54
CA ILE A 65 -8.90 20.61 20.56
C ILE A 65 -9.68 20.40 21.88
N GLU A 66 -9.68 19.18 22.44
CA GLU A 66 -10.37 18.88 23.70
C GLU A 66 -9.67 19.46 24.95
N THR A 67 -8.40 19.83 24.83
CA THR A 67 -7.58 20.33 25.94
C THR A 67 -7.57 21.87 26.01
N ASP A 68 -8.10 22.56 24.98
CA ASP A 68 -8.39 24.00 24.94
C ASP A 68 -9.83 24.31 25.43
#